data_AF-A0A182SN91-F1
#
_entry.id   AF-A0A182SN91-F1
#
_cell.length_a   1.000
_cell.length_b   1.000
_cell.length_c   1.000
_cell.angle_alpha   90.00
_cell.angle_beta   90.00
_cell.angle_gamma   90.00
#
_symmetry.space_group_name_H-M   'P 1'
#
loop_
_entity.id
_entity.type
_entity.pdbx_description
1 polymer ?
#
loop_
_entity_poly.entity_id
_entity_poly.type
_entity_poly.pdbx_seq_one_letter_code
_entity_poly.pdbx_strand_id
1 'polypeptide(L)'
;MARRLDVIIFGATGFTGKYAVLESIKLLSNMKWGIAGRSQNKLQEILKEIGDKAKTDLSHVPIVLADVNNQDSLLNMARDCRVVVNCCGPYRLYGEPVLKACIAERTHHVDVSGEPQFLEGMQLKYHETAKEKGIYLISACGFDSIPADMGTVYLEQQFDGVVNSVESYIVSKQKGRRELGAIHYGTWASAVHAIANMNEVGEIRRKLFAKKLPDVKPKLAERPALHRSDNGNKWSLPFQGADRSCVARTQRFFYE
;
A
#
# COMPACT_ATOMS: atom_id res chain seq x y z
N MET A 1 -28.14 -11.53 -12.51
CA MET A 1 -26.71 -11.32 -12.13
C MET A 1 -26.69 -10.87 -10.68
N ALA A 2 -25.95 -11.56 -9.80
CA ALA A 2 -25.78 -11.10 -8.42
C ALA A 2 -25.16 -9.69 -8.43
N ARG A 3 -25.69 -8.79 -7.60
CA ARG A 3 -25.33 -7.37 -7.62
C ARG A 3 -23.96 -7.19 -6.95
N ARG A 4 -22.90 -7.13 -7.76
CA ARG A 4 -21.50 -6.91 -7.38
C ARG A 4 -21.37 -5.75 -6.37
N LEU A 5 -20.57 -5.93 -5.33
CA LEU A 5 -20.19 -4.87 -4.39
C LEU A 5 -19.29 -3.85 -5.09
N ASP A 6 -19.31 -2.61 -4.63
CA ASP A 6 -18.36 -1.59 -5.08
C ASP A 6 -16.98 -1.86 -4.50
N VAL A 7 -16.91 -2.22 -3.21
CA VAL A 7 -15.65 -2.40 -2.47
C VAL A 7 -15.70 -3.63 -1.56
N ILE A 8 -14.64 -4.42 -1.52
CA ILE A 8 -14.39 -5.41 -0.47
C ILE A 8 -13.08 -5.07 0.25
N ILE A 9 -13.11 -5.05 1.58
CA ILE A 9 -11.92 -4.90 2.42
C ILE A 9 -11.42 -6.29 2.83
N PHE A 10 -10.33 -6.74 2.22
CA PHE A 10 -9.72 -8.04 2.50
C PHE A 10 -8.66 -7.94 3.60
N GLY A 11 -8.66 -8.89 4.54
CA GLY A 11 -7.82 -8.81 5.74
C GLY A 11 -8.42 -7.95 6.85
N ALA A 12 -9.74 -7.83 6.88
CA ALA A 12 -10.50 -6.93 7.77
C ALA A 12 -10.26 -7.17 9.27
N THR A 13 -9.85 -8.38 9.66
CA THR A 13 -9.56 -8.73 11.06
C THR A 13 -8.14 -8.31 11.49
N GLY A 14 -7.27 -7.91 10.56
CA GLY A 14 -5.90 -7.49 10.83
C GLY A 14 -5.82 -6.04 11.29
N PHE A 15 -4.67 -5.63 11.83
CA PHE A 15 -4.47 -4.29 12.41
C PHE A 15 -4.93 -3.16 11.46
N THR A 16 -4.36 -3.09 10.24
CA THR A 16 -4.75 -2.10 9.23
C THR A 16 -6.19 -2.28 8.78
N GLY A 17 -6.63 -3.53 8.58
CA GLY A 17 -8.00 -3.85 8.14
C GLY A 17 -9.06 -3.27 9.07
N LYS A 18 -8.84 -3.33 10.40
CA LYS A 18 -9.77 -2.72 11.37
C LYS A 18 -9.94 -1.21 11.16
N TYR A 19 -8.86 -0.49 10.89
CA TYR A 19 -8.94 0.95 10.58
C TYR A 19 -9.61 1.20 9.25
N ALA A 20 -9.30 0.40 8.22
CA ALA A 20 -9.94 0.51 6.91
C ALA A 20 -11.47 0.30 7.01
N VAL A 21 -11.93 -0.68 7.79
CA VAL A 21 -13.36 -0.92 8.04
C VAL A 21 -14.00 0.27 8.77
N LEU A 22 -13.35 0.78 9.81
CA LEU A 22 -13.86 1.93 10.58
C LEU A 22 -14.04 3.17 9.69
N GLU A 23 -13.02 3.53 8.91
CA GLU A 23 -13.08 4.69 8.01
C GLU A 23 -14.11 4.49 6.87
N SER A 24 -14.32 3.24 6.44
CA SER A 24 -15.26 2.90 5.37
C SER A 24 -16.72 3.18 5.71
N ILE A 25 -17.09 3.18 7.00
CA ILE A 25 -18.43 3.57 7.45
C ILE A 25 -18.80 4.95 6.91
N LYS A 26 -17.84 5.89 6.97
CA LYS A 26 -18.01 7.25 6.49
C LYS A 26 -17.74 7.35 4.98
N LEU A 27 -16.57 6.87 4.56
CA LEU A 27 -16.06 7.08 3.20
C LEU A 27 -16.86 6.33 2.13
N LEU A 28 -17.46 5.18 2.48
CA LEU A 28 -18.21 4.31 1.57
C LEU A 28 -19.72 4.31 1.89
N SER A 29 -20.21 5.32 2.62
CA SER A 29 -21.63 5.40 3.02
C SER A 29 -22.63 5.40 1.86
N ASN A 30 -22.21 5.89 0.69
CA ASN A 30 -23.00 5.89 -0.55
C ASN A 30 -22.67 4.71 -1.50
N MET A 31 -21.88 3.74 -1.03
CA MET A 31 -21.42 2.59 -1.81
C MET A 31 -21.82 1.27 -1.15
N LYS A 32 -21.92 0.21 -1.96
CA LYS A 32 -22.11 -1.15 -1.43
C LYS A 32 -20.77 -1.75 -1.12
N TRP A 33 -20.40 -1.84 0.15
CA TRP A 33 -19.12 -2.40 0.55
C TRP A 33 -19.30 -3.60 1.49
N GLY A 34 -18.28 -4.46 1.52
CA GLY A 34 -18.23 -5.64 2.39
C GLY A 34 -16.84 -5.89 2.94
N ILE A 35 -16.71 -6.90 3.80
CA ILE A 35 -15.44 -7.32 4.39
C ILE A 35 -15.12 -8.76 4.02
N ALA A 36 -13.82 -9.07 3.93
CA ALA A 36 -13.38 -10.40 3.60
C ALA A 36 -12.21 -10.88 4.46
N GLY A 37 -12.17 -12.20 4.65
CA GLY A 37 -11.13 -12.89 5.41
C GLY A 37 -11.44 -14.37 5.59
N ARG A 38 -10.60 -15.07 6.34
CA ARG A 38 -10.64 -16.54 6.46
C ARG A 38 -11.68 -17.08 7.45
N SER A 39 -12.09 -16.26 8.42
CA SER A 39 -12.90 -16.71 9.56
C SER A 39 -14.15 -15.88 9.69
N GLN A 40 -15.30 -16.50 9.41
CA GLN A 40 -16.61 -15.85 9.52
C GLN A 40 -16.84 -15.25 10.91
N ASN A 41 -16.56 -16.02 11.97
CA ASN A 41 -16.77 -15.57 13.34
C ASN A 41 -15.95 -14.32 13.65
N LYS A 42 -14.66 -14.28 13.28
CA LYS A 42 -13.81 -13.10 13.49
C LYS A 42 -14.28 -11.89 12.68
N LEU A 43 -14.85 -12.11 11.50
CA LEU A 43 -15.42 -11.05 10.67
C LEU A 43 -16.70 -10.48 11.29
N GLN A 44 -17.56 -11.32 11.87
CA GLN A 44 -18.74 -10.88 12.61
C GLN A 44 -18.36 -10.12 13.90
N GLU A 45 -17.39 -10.64 14.64
CA GLU A 45 -16.86 -9.99 15.85
C GLU A 45 -16.30 -8.61 15.55
N ILE A 46 -15.55 -8.44 14.45
CA ILE A 46 -14.98 -7.13 14.12
C ILE A 46 -16.04 -6.13 13.65
N LEU A 47 -17.07 -6.55 12.93
CA LEU A 47 -18.20 -5.68 12.58
C LEU A 47 -18.93 -5.20 13.83
N LYS A 48 -19.12 -6.09 14.82
CA LYS A 48 -19.70 -5.73 16.11
C LYS A 48 -18.81 -4.75 16.88
N GLU A 49 -17.53 -5.08 17.07
CA GLU A 49 -16.55 -4.24 17.77
C GLU A 49 -16.48 -2.82 17.17
N ILE A 50 -16.40 -2.72 15.85
CA ILE A 50 -16.33 -1.45 15.14
C ILE A 50 -17.67 -0.73 15.17
N GLY A 51 -18.79 -1.45 15.00
CA GLY A 51 -20.13 -0.89 15.05
C GLY A 51 -20.44 -0.25 16.41
N ASP A 52 -20.10 -0.94 17.50
CA ASP A 52 -20.23 -0.43 18.87
C ASP A 52 -19.38 0.84 19.07
N LYS A 53 -18.14 0.83 18.60
CA LYS A 53 -17.22 1.99 18.67
C LYS A 53 -17.72 3.19 17.86
N ALA A 54 -18.27 2.95 16.67
CA ALA A 54 -18.77 3.97 15.76
C ALA A 54 -20.24 4.35 16.04
N LYS A 55 -20.90 3.68 16.99
CA LYS A 55 -22.35 3.81 17.27
C LYS A 55 -23.19 3.64 15.99
N THR A 56 -22.84 2.67 15.16
CA THR A 56 -23.47 2.40 13.86
C THR A 56 -23.70 0.90 13.74
N ASP A 57 -24.90 0.47 13.33
CA ASP A 57 -25.17 -0.94 13.08
C ASP A 57 -24.51 -1.41 11.77
N LEU A 58 -23.57 -2.35 11.88
CA LEU A 58 -22.84 -2.95 10.77
C LEU A 58 -23.26 -4.40 10.48
N SER A 59 -24.32 -4.90 11.12
CA SER A 59 -24.79 -6.28 10.93
C SER A 59 -25.21 -6.60 9.49
N HIS A 60 -25.57 -5.57 8.72
CA HIS A 60 -25.96 -5.66 7.32
C HIS A 60 -24.76 -5.70 6.35
N VAL A 61 -23.53 -5.46 6.82
CA VAL A 61 -22.33 -5.44 5.97
C VAL A 61 -22.03 -6.86 5.48
N PRO A 62 -21.97 -7.10 4.16
CA PRO A 62 -21.68 -8.43 3.61
C PRO A 62 -20.32 -8.96 4.03
N ILE A 63 -20.28 -10.25 4.35
CA ILE A 63 -19.07 -11.00 4.69
C ILE A 63 -18.75 -11.96 3.53
N VAL A 64 -17.51 -11.92 3.05
CA VAL A 64 -16.99 -12.83 2.03
C VAL A 64 -15.85 -13.66 2.60
N LEU A 65 -15.93 -14.98 2.48
CA LEU A 65 -14.85 -15.86 2.90
C LEU A 65 -13.79 -15.96 1.82
N ALA A 66 -12.56 -15.63 2.19
CA ALA A 66 -11.41 -15.63 1.31
C ALA A 66 -10.14 -16.04 2.06
N ASP A 67 -9.39 -16.99 1.49
CA ASP A 67 -8.11 -17.47 2.01
C ASP A 67 -7.05 -17.38 0.91
N VAL A 68 -5.89 -16.80 1.26
CA VAL A 68 -4.73 -16.68 0.38
C VAL A 68 -4.19 -18.04 -0.09
N ASN A 69 -4.48 -19.11 0.65
CA ASN A 69 -4.13 -20.49 0.29
C ASN A 69 -5.20 -21.19 -0.57
N ASN A 70 -6.33 -20.53 -0.86
CA ASN A 70 -7.42 -21.08 -1.65
C ASN A 70 -7.73 -20.15 -2.83
N GLN A 71 -7.22 -20.52 -4.01
CA GLN A 71 -7.37 -19.73 -5.23
C GLN A 71 -8.84 -19.45 -5.60
N ASP A 72 -9.72 -20.44 -5.51
CA ASP A 72 -11.14 -20.28 -5.87
C ASP A 72 -11.84 -19.27 -4.96
N SER A 73 -11.47 -19.26 -3.67
CA SER A 73 -12.01 -18.27 -2.73
C SER A 73 -11.59 -16.84 -3.09
N LEU A 74 -10.35 -16.64 -3.56
CA LEU A 74 -9.87 -15.33 -4.00
C LEU A 74 -10.54 -14.89 -5.31
N LEU A 75 -10.73 -15.82 -6.26
CA LEU A 75 -11.45 -15.56 -7.51
C LEU A 75 -12.91 -15.16 -7.23
N ASN A 76 -13.59 -15.88 -6.34
CA ASN A 76 -14.96 -15.54 -5.95
C ASN A 76 -15.02 -14.15 -5.30
N MET A 77 -14.12 -13.84 -4.36
CA MET A 77 -14.04 -12.51 -3.75
C MET A 77 -13.79 -11.40 -4.79
N ALA A 78 -12.85 -11.61 -5.71
CA ALA A 78 -12.54 -10.64 -6.75
C ALA A 78 -13.73 -10.43 -7.69
N ARG A 79 -14.43 -11.50 -8.09
CA ARG A 79 -15.62 -11.44 -8.94
C ARG A 79 -16.75 -10.65 -8.30
N ASP A 80 -16.90 -10.77 -6.99
CA ASP A 80 -18.01 -10.18 -6.22
C ASP A 80 -17.84 -8.68 -5.92
N CYS A 81 -16.73 -8.04 -6.28
CA CYS A 81 -16.53 -6.61 -6.06
C CYS A 81 -15.81 -5.87 -7.19
N ARG A 82 -15.99 -4.55 -7.30
CA ARG A 82 -15.28 -3.71 -8.29
C ARG A 82 -13.86 -3.36 -7.83
N VAL A 83 -13.66 -3.19 -6.52
CA VAL A 83 -12.37 -2.88 -5.91
C VAL A 83 -12.11 -3.80 -4.72
N VAL A 84 -10.94 -4.42 -4.69
CA VAL A 84 -10.40 -5.07 -3.49
C VAL A 84 -9.44 -4.11 -2.78
N VAL A 85 -9.76 -3.75 -1.54
CA VAL A 85 -8.84 -3.08 -0.61
C VAL A 85 -8.12 -4.17 0.18
N ASN A 86 -6.90 -4.49 -0.21
CA ASN A 86 -6.11 -5.54 0.37
C ASN A 86 -5.29 -5.02 1.56
N CYS A 87 -5.66 -5.46 2.76
CA CYS A 87 -4.92 -5.22 4.01
C CYS A 87 -4.21 -6.49 4.52
N CYS A 88 -4.08 -7.52 3.68
CA CYS A 88 -3.48 -8.81 4.04
C CYS A 88 -1.98 -8.84 3.69
N GLY A 89 -1.15 -8.37 4.63
CA GLY A 89 0.32 -8.52 4.57
C GLY A 89 0.85 -9.69 5.42
N PRO A 90 2.14 -10.03 5.31
CA PRO A 90 3.17 -9.40 4.46
C PRO A 90 2.97 -9.67 2.96
N TYR A 91 3.11 -8.64 2.13
CA TYR A 91 2.65 -8.70 0.73
C TYR A 91 3.54 -9.54 -0.18
N ARG A 92 4.83 -9.65 0.15
CA ARG A 92 5.74 -10.57 -0.53
C ARG A 92 5.22 -12.02 -0.52
N LEU A 93 4.54 -12.42 0.57
CA LEU A 93 4.02 -13.78 0.72
C LEU A 93 2.59 -13.92 0.22
N TYR A 94 1.73 -12.93 0.52
CA TYR A 94 0.29 -13.06 0.39
C TYR A 94 -0.33 -12.14 -0.67
N GLY A 95 0.41 -11.15 -1.18
CA GLY A 95 -0.11 -10.14 -2.09
C GLY A 95 -0.31 -10.63 -3.52
N GLU A 96 0.65 -11.39 -4.08
CA GLU A 96 0.59 -11.85 -5.47
C GLU A 96 -0.63 -12.73 -5.79
N PRO A 97 -1.05 -13.70 -4.93
CA PRO A 97 -2.28 -14.46 -5.15
C PRO A 97 -3.53 -13.57 -5.28
N VAL A 98 -3.65 -12.53 -4.46
CA VAL A 98 -4.78 -11.60 -4.48
C VAL A 98 -4.76 -10.76 -5.77
N LEU A 99 -3.59 -10.26 -6.16
CA LEU A 99 -3.40 -9.54 -7.43
C LEU A 99 -3.77 -10.40 -8.64
N LYS A 100 -3.33 -11.66 -8.68
CA LYS A 100 -3.69 -12.60 -9.75
C LYS A 100 -5.20 -12.80 -9.87
N ALA A 101 -5.90 -12.97 -8.74
CA ALA A 101 -7.34 -13.10 -8.74
C ALA A 101 -8.03 -11.82 -9.26
N CYS A 102 -7.56 -10.64 -8.83
CA CYS A 102 -8.08 -9.36 -9.31
C CYS A 102 -7.86 -9.17 -10.82
N ILE A 103 -6.68 -9.55 -11.33
CA ILE A 103 -6.37 -9.54 -12.77
C ILE A 103 -7.27 -10.52 -13.52
N ALA A 104 -7.48 -11.73 -13.00
CA ALA A 104 -8.33 -12.74 -13.64
C ALA A 104 -9.77 -12.24 -13.80
N GLU A 105 -10.36 -11.69 -12.74
CA GLU A 105 -11.77 -11.30 -12.66
C GLU A 105 -12.05 -9.84 -13.06
N ARG A 106 -11.03 -9.13 -13.59
CA ARG A 106 -11.12 -7.71 -13.96
C ARG A 106 -11.63 -6.85 -12.81
N THR A 107 -10.93 -6.91 -11.69
CA THR A 107 -11.21 -6.19 -10.45
C THR A 107 -10.05 -5.25 -10.15
N HIS A 108 -10.36 -4.02 -9.75
CA HIS A 108 -9.32 -3.09 -9.32
C HIS A 108 -8.77 -3.52 -7.96
N HIS A 109 -7.50 -3.25 -7.72
CA HIS A 109 -6.82 -3.62 -6.48
C HIS A 109 -6.12 -2.40 -5.89
N VAL A 110 -6.29 -2.21 -4.58
CA VAL A 110 -5.51 -1.25 -3.80
C VAL A 110 -4.92 -1.94 -2.56
N ASP A 111 -3.69 -1.60 -2.18
CA ASP A 111 -3.05 -2.16 -0.97
C ASP A 111 -2.22 -1.13 -0.21
N VAL A 112 -1.77 -1.49 0.99
CA VAL A 112 -0.85 -0.68 1.81
C VAL A 112 0.56 -1.28 1.89
N SER A 113 1.00 -1.98 0.85
CA SER A 113 2.32 -2.62 0.80
C SER A 113 3.45 -1.60 0.90
N GLY A 114 4.56 -2.02 1.51
CA GLY A 114 5.72 -1.15 1.78
C GLY A 114 7.04 -1.79 1.37
N GLU A 115 7.00 -2.94 0.68
CA GLU A 115 8.17 -3.69 0.29
C GLU A 115 8.54 -3.37 -1.18
N PRO A 116 9.65 -2.65 -1.47
CA PRO A 116 10.02 -2.28 -2.85
C PRO A 116 10.10 -3.47 -3.80
N GLN A 117 10.58 -4.61 -3.31
CA GLN A 117 10.64 -5.84 -4.10
C GLN A 117 9.25 -6.28 -4.57
N PHE A 118 8.24 -6.21 -3.69
CA PHE A 118 6.87 -6.56 -4.06
C PHE A 118 6.31 -5.54 -5.05
N LEU A 119 6.42 -4.25 -4.72
CA LEU A 119 5.91 -3.15 -5.55
C LEU A 119 6.43 -3.21 -6.99
N GLU A 120 7.76 -3.27 -7.13
CA GLU A 120 8.42 -3.28 -8.43
C GLU A 120 8.29 -4.66 -9.10
N GLY A 121 8.33 -5.75 -8.33
CA GLY A 121 8.13 -7.09 -8.86
C GLY A 121 6.75 -7.29 -9.47
N MET A 122 5.70 -6.75 -8.84
CA MET A 122 4.34 -6.81 -9.37
C MET A 122 4.17 -5.92 -10.61
N GLN A 123 4.79 -4.73 -10.64
CA GLN A 123 4.84 -3.89 -11.84
C GLN A 123 5.48 -4.64 -13.01
N LEU A 124 6.66 -5.26 -12.79
CA LEU A 124 7.38 -5.98 -13.84
C LEU A 124 6.57 -7.15 -14.41
N LYS A 125 5.83 -7.87 -13.55
CA LYS A 125 5.06 -9.05 -13.96
C LYS A 125 3.72 -8.71 -14.60
N TYR A 126 3.04 -7.65 -14.13
CA TYR A 126 1.60 -7.49 -14.35
C TYR A 126 1.17 -6.14 -14.94
N HIS A 127 2.08 -5.18 -15.15
CA HIS A 127 1.70 -3.85 -15.66
C HIS A 127 0.97 -3.93 -17.01
N GLU A 128 1.56 -4.60 -18.00
CA GLU A 128 0.94 -4.72 -19.34
C GLU A 128 -0.38 -5.49 -19.29
N THR A 129 -0.43 -6.63 -18.59
CA THR A 129 -1.67 -7.41 -18.45
C THR A 129 -2.79 -6.61 -17.77
N ALA A 130 -2.47 -5.82 -16.75
CA ALA A 130 -3.45 -4.96 -16.09
C ALA A 130 -3.97 -3.86 -17.01
N LYS A 131 -3.06 -3.25 -17.79
CA LYS A 131 -3.38 -2.23 -18.80
C LYS A 131 -4.28 -2.79 -19.90
N GLU A 132 -3.95 -3.96 -20.47
CA GLU A 132 -4.75 -4.67 -21.47
C GLU A 132 -6.15 -4.99 -20.96
N LYS A 133 -6.28 -5.33 -19.67
CA LYS A 133 -7.56 -5.63 -19.03
C LYS A 133 -8.33 -4.39 -18.55
N GLY A 134 -7.74 -3.20 -18.63
CA GLY A 134 -8.35 -1.94 -18.19
C GLY A 134 -8.59 -1.86 -16.69
N ILE A 135 -7.72 -2.45 -15.87
CA ILE A 135 -7.82 -2.42 -14.41
C ILE A 135 -6.66 -1.66 -13.77
N TYR A 136 -6.88 -1.23 -12.53
CA TYR A 136 -5.91 -0.49 -11.74
C TYR A 136 -5.37 -1.39 -10.65
N LEU A 137 -4.05 -1.48 -10.53
CA LEU A 137 -3.35 -2.15 -9.45
C LEU A 137 -2.51 -1.08 -8.75
N ILE A 138 -3.02 -0.54 -7.64
CA ILE A 138 -2.40 0.58 -6.92
C ILE A 138 -1.84 0.05 -5.61
N SER A 139 -0.53 0.09 -5.46
CA SER A 139 0.13 -0.35 -4.25
C SER A 139 0.71 0.82 -3.47
N ALA A 140 1.08 0.58 -2.21
CA ALA A 140 1.65 1.59 -1.32
C ALA A 140 0.70 2.75 -0.96
N CYS A 141 -0.59 2.48 -0.82
CA CYS A 141 -1.61 3.43 -0.35
C CYS A 141 -1.58 3.65 1.17
N GLY A 142 -0.38 3.70 1.77
CA GLY A 142 -0.17 3.85 3.20
C GLY A 142 0.52 5.17 3.57
N PHE A 143 0.63 5.42 4.88
CA PHE A 143 1.35 6.58 5.42
C PHE A 143 2.83 6.61 5.02
N ASP A 144 3.46 5.44 4.85
CA ASP A 144 4.84 5.33 4.37
C ASP A 144 4.96 6.17 3.08
N SER A 145 4.21 5.80 2.04
CA SER A 145 4.47 6.35 0.70
C SER A 145 3.58 7.51 0.25
N ILE A 146 2.31 7.60 0.65
CA ILE A 146 1.39 8.66 0.14
C ILE A 146 1.93 10.07 0.41
N PRO A 147 2.34 10.44 1.64
CA PRO A 147 2.79 11.79 1.93
C PRO A 147 4.06 12.18 1.16
N ALA A 148 5.00 11.24 0.99
CA ALA A 148 6.22 11.48 0.23
C ALA A 148 5.93 11.63 -1.27
N ASP A 149 5.12 10.73 -1.83
CA ASP A 149 4.80 10.70 -3.26
C ASP A 149 3.95 11.90 -3.67
N MET A 150 2.74 12.02 -3.09
CA MET A 150 1.84 13.14 -3.40
C MET A 150 2.43 14.49 -2.96
N GLY A 151 3.20 14.52 -1.88
CA GLY A 151 3.89 15.73 -1.43
C GLY A 151 4.93 16.21 -2.43
N THR A 152 5.65 15.30 -3.09
CA THR A 152 6.59 15.64 -4.16
C THR A 152 5.85 16.20 -5.38
N VAL A 153 4.76 15.54 -5.80
CA VAL A 153 3.94 16.01 -6.94
C VAL A 153 3.35 17.39 -6.65
N TYR A 154 2.83 17.60 -5.44
CA TYR A 154 2.32 18.92 -5.04
C TYR A 154 3.44 19.96 -5.05
N LEU A 155 4.61 19.64 -4.48
CA LEU A 155 5.74 20.55 -4.43
C LEU A 155 6.16 20.97 -5.84
N GLU A 156 6.27 20.04 -6.78
CA GLU A 156 6.60 20.33 -8.18
C GLU A 156 5.66 21.36 -8.81
N GLN A 157 4.36 21.28 -8.51
CA GLN A 157 3.36 22.25 -9.02
C GLN A 157 3.51 23.65 -8.41
N GLN A 158 4.28 23.81 -7.33
CA GLN A 158 4.50 25.11 -6.68
C GLN A 158 5.75 25.86 -7.17
N PHE A 159 6.53 25.29 -8.10
CA PHE A 159 7.72 25.92 -8.64
C PHE A 159 7.60 26.10 -10.15
N ASP A 160 8.04 27.27 -10.63
CA ASP A 160 8.30 27.46 -12.05
C ASP A 160 9.62 26.75 -12.41
N GLY A 161 9.56 25.82 -13.38
CA GLY A 161 10.73 25.09 -13.88
C GLY A 161 10.83 23.65 -13.37
N VAL A 162 12.05 23.11 -13.35
CA VAL A 162 12.30 21.71 -13.00
C VAL A 162 12.75 21.61 -11.54
N VAL A 163 11.94 20.97 -10.70
CA VAL A 163 12.39 20.60 -9.35
C VAL A 163 13.47 19.54 -9.47
N ASN A 164 14.67 19.91 -9.07
CA ASN A 164 15.83 19.03 -9.21
C ASN A 164 15.97 18.00 -8.09
N SER A 165 15.63 18.38 -6.85
CA SER A 165 15.82 17.53 -5.68
C SER A 165 14.87 17.91 -4.55
N VAL A 166 14.39 16.89 -3.84
CA VAL A 166 13.52 17.04 -2.67
C VAL A 166 14.11 16.26 -1.50
N GLU A 167 14.27 16.89 -0.35
CA GLU A 167 14.60 16.24 0.92
C GLU A 167 13.37 16.32 1.84
N SER A 168 12.80 15.16 2.17
CA SER A 168 11.66 15.05 3.10
C SER A 168 12.10 14.46 4.44
N TYR A 169 11.73 15.12 5.54
CA TYR A 169 12.01 14.65 6.89
C TYR A 169 10.72 14.30 7.62
N ILE A 170 10.65 13.09 8.21
CA ILE A 170 9.53 12.65 9.03
C ILE A 170 9.93 12.70 10.50
N VAL A 171 9.15 13.41 11.30
CA VAL A 171 9.31 13.44 12.77
C VAL A 171 8.08 12.83 13.39
N SER A 172 8.20 11.59 13.88
CA SER A 172 7.14 10.93 14.64
C SER A 172 7.29 11.22 16.14
N LYS A 173 6.26 11.82 16.75
CA LYS A 173 6.17 11.97 18.21
C LYS A 173 5.32 10.82 18.75
N GLN A 174 5.94 9.72 19.15
CA GLN A 174 5.23 8.63 19.79
C GLN A 174 4.82 9.03 21.21
N LYS A 175 3.51 9.07 21.50
CA LYS A 175 2.98 9.12 22.86
C LYS A 175 2.74 7.68 23.34
N GLY A 176 3.58 7.14 24.21
CA GLY A 176 3.41 5.77 24.70
C GLY A 176 4.56 5.28 25.59
N ARG A 177 4.36 4.13 26.25
CA ARG A 177 5.40 3.42 27.01
C ARG A 177 6.46 2.94 26.02
N ARG A 178 7.71 3.43 26.14
CA ARG A 178 8.87 3.08 25.29
C ARG A 178 9.16 1.58 25.18
N GLU A 179 8.51 0.79 26.02
CA GLU A 179 8.70 -0.64 26.27
C GLU A 179 7.90 -1.52 25.29
N LEU A 180 6.85 -0.96 24.68
CA LEU A 180 6.07 -1.60 23.62
C LEU A 180 6.57 -1.03 22.29
N GLY A 181 7.19 -1.87 21.45
CA GLY A 181 7.79 -1.43 20.19
C GLY A 181 6.89 -0.51 19.35
N ALA A 182 7.49 0.45 18.66
CA ALA A 182 6.80 1.51 17.92
C ALA A 182 6.11 1.04 16.61
N ILE A 183 6.16 -0.25 16.30
CA ILE A 183 5.82 -0.86 15.00
C ILE A 183 4.95 -2.10 15.24
N HIS A 184 3.86 -2.24 14.49
CA HIS A 184 3.01 -3.43 14.60
C HIS A 184 3.63 -4.64 13.87
N TYR A 185 3.19 -5.86 14.23
CA TYR A 185 3.76 -7.11 13.69
C TYR A 185 3.84 -7.17 12.15
N GLY A 186 2.81 -6.71 11.45
CA GLY A 186 2.76 -6.74 10.00
C GLY A 186 3.89 -5.92 9.37
N THR A 187 4.06 -4.67 9.81
CA THR A 187 5.19 -3.83 9.37
C THR A 187 6.53 -4.44 9.75
N TRP A 188 6.68 -5.00 10.95
CA TRP A 188 7.92 -5.67 11.36
C TRP A 188 8.26 -6.86 10.45
N ALA A 189 7.30 -7.74 10.19
CA ALA A 189 7.48 -8.88 9.31
C ALA A 189 7.81 -8.45 7.87
N SER A 190 7.11 -7.43 7.35
CA SER A 190 7.42 -6.82 6.05
C SER A 190 8.86 -6.28 6.00
N ALA A 191 9.31 -5.59 7.05
CA ALA A 191 10.68 -5.05 7.12
C ALA A 191 11.74 -6.17 7.14
N VAL A 192 11.52 -7.25 7.90
CA VAL A 192 12.41 -8.42 7.91
C VAL A 192 12.52 -9.03 6.51
N HIS A 193 11.39 -9.21 5.83
CA HIS A 193 11.38 -9.75 4.47
C HIS A 193 12.00 -8.80 3.43
N ALA A 194 11.81 -7.48 3.57
CA ALA A 194 12.42 -6.49 2.70
C ALA A 194 13.96 -6.55 2.79
N ILE A 195 14.51 -6.65 4.01
CA ILE A 195 15.96 -6.76 4.23
C ILE A 195 16.49 -8.08 3.68
N ALA A 196 15.82 -9.20 4.01
CA ALA A 196 16.27 -10.53 3.58
C ALA A 196 16.33 -10.71 2.06
N ASN A 197 15.60 -9.91 1.30
CA ASN A 197 15.47 -10.06 -0.16
C ASN A 197 15.88 -8.81 -0.94
N MET A 198 16.65 -7.92 -0.32
CA MET A 198 17.07 -6.65 -0.92
C MET A 198 17.86 -6.82 -2.23
N ASN A 199 18.59 -7.93 -2.36
CA ASN A 199 19.38 -8.25 -3.55
C ASN A 199 18.53 -8.45 -4.82
N GLU A 200 17.27 -8.89 -4.68
CA GLU A 200 16.37 -9.10 -5.81
C GLU A 200 15.91 -7.77 -6.43
N VAL A 201 15.81 -6.71 -5.62
CA VAL A 201 15.35 -5.38 -6.05
C VAL A 201 16.27 -4.84 -7.16
N GLY A 202 17.59 -5.05 -7.04
CA GLY A 202 18.55 -4.62 -8.05
C GLY A 202 18.30 -5.27 -9.42
N GLU A 203 17.95 -6.55 -9.46
CA GLU A 203 17.63 -7.25 -10.71
C GLU A 203 16.31 -6.75 -11.32
N ILE A 204 15.28 -6.59 -10.50
CA ILE A 204 13.98 -6.08 -10.91
C ILE A 204 14.14 -4.68 -11.53
N ARG A 205 14.89 -3.79 -10.87
CA ARG A 205 15.17 -2.44 -11.36
C ARG A 205 15.92 -2.44 -12.69
N ARG A 206 16.89 -3.33 -12.89
CA ARG A 206 17.58 -3.42 -14.18
C ARG A 206 16.62 -3.77 -15.32
N LYS A 207 15.63 -4.61 -15.07
CA LYS A 207 14.62 -5.00 -16.08
C LYS A 207 13.59 -3.90 -16.31
N LEU A 208 13.03 -3.32 -15.24
CA LEU A 208 12.02 -2.26 -15.32
C LEU A 208 12.57 -0.93 -15.86
N PHE A 209 13.78 -0.59 -15.47
CA PHE A 209 14.33 0.75 -15.61
C PHE A 209 15.54 0.77 -16.55
N ALA A 210 15.46 0.03 -17.66
CA ALA A 210 16.53 -0.10 -18.63
C ALA A 210 16.91 1.25 -19.27
N LYS A 211 15.93 2.12 -19.54
CA LYS A 211 16.17 3.50 -19.97
C LYS A 211 16.49 4.38 -18.76
N LYS A 212 17.64 5.07 -18.81
CA LYS A 212 18.03 6.06 -17.81
C LYS A 212 17.22 7.35 -17.99
N LEU A 213 16.81 7.95 -16.88
CA LEU A 213 16.26 9.30 -16.85
C LEU A 213 17.37 10.34 -17.11
N PRO A 214 17.03 11.55 -17.58
CA PRO A 214 17.99 12.64 -17.72
C PRO A 214 18.71 12.96 -16.41
N ASP A 215 19.96 13.43 -16.51
CA ASP A 215 20.71 13.89 -15.34
C ASP A 215 20.22 15.30 -14.98
N VAL A 216 19.72 15.47 -13.75
CA VAL A 216 19.25 16.77 -13.25
C VAL A 216 20.39 17.43 -12.46
N LYS A 217 20.57 18.74 -12.68
CA LYS A 217 21.61 19.55 -12.04
C LYS A 217 20.97 20.73 -11.29
N PRO A 218 21.52 21.15 -10.14
CA PRO A 218 22.70 20.59 -9.45
C PRO A 218 22.40 19.31 -8.67
N LYS A 219 23.33 18.35 -8.55
CA LYS A 219 23.04 17.13 -7.77
C LYS A 219 22.81 17.46 -6.28
N LEU A 220 21.87 16.77 -5.65
CA LEU A 220 21.69 16.83 -4.20
C LEU A 220 22.99 16.42 -3.50
N ALA A 221 23.43 17.21 -2.53
CA ALA A 221 24.65 16.94 -1.79
C ALA A 221 24.52 15.65 -0.98
N GLU A 222 25.52 14.77 -1.07
CA GLU A 222 25.57 13.56 -0.26
C GLU A 222 25.83 13.91 1.21
N ARG A 223 25.10 13.25 2.12
CA ARG A 223 25.28 13.38 3.57
C ARG A 223 25.57 12.01 4.18
N PRO A 224 26.31 11.93 5.30
CA PRO A 224 26.42 10.69 6.07
C PRO A 224 25.04 10.16 6.48
N ALA A 225 24.92 8.84 6.60
CA ALA A 225 23.66 8.21 6.99
C ALA A 225 23.11 8.77 8.31
N LEU A 226 23.97 9.06 9.28
CA LEU A 226 23.59 9.84 10.45
C LEU A 226 24.02 11.29 10.25
N HIS A 227 23.07 12.21 10.11
CA HIS A 227 23.35 13.63 9.93
C HIS A 227 22.36 14.50 10.71
N ARG A 228 22.65 15.78 10.86
CA ARG A 228 21.67 16.75 11.37
C ARG A 228 20.89 17.35 10.20
N SER A 229 19.57 17.33 10.29
CA SER A 229 18.69 17.93 9.29
C SER A 229 18.71 19.45 9.42
N ASP A 230 18.74 20.15 8.28
CA ASP A 230 18.66 21.62 8.25
C ASP A 230 17.30 22.09 8.77
N ASN A 231 16.27 21.25 8.60
CA ASN A 231 14.96 21.43 9.22
C ASN A 231 14.98 21.01 10.70
N GLY A 232 14.99 21.99 11.61
CA GLY A 232 14.84 21.78 13.05
C GLY A 232 16.08 21.26 13.79
N ASN A 233 17.22 21.13 13.10
CA ASN A 233 18.53 20.83 13.68
C ASN A 233 18.57 19.50 14.48
N LYS A 234 17.82 18.48 14.02
CA LYS A 234 17.69 17.17 14.69
C LYS A 234 18.55 16.12 14.01
N TRP A 235 19.02 15.14 14.80
CA TRP A 235 19.64 13.94 14.25
C TRP A 235 18.63 13.16 13.42
N SER A 236 19.03 12.81 12.21
CA SER A 236 18.22 12.16 11.19
C SER A 236 18.97 10.97 10.60
N LEU A 237 18.21 9.95 10.20
CA LEU A 237 18.70 8.77 9.49
C LEU A 237 17.81 8.48 8.27
N PRO A 238 18.35 7.91 7.17
CA PRO A 238 17.56 7.47 6.04
C PRO A 238 16.44 6.54 6.48
N PHE A 239 15.21 6.91 6.14
CA PHE A 239 14.07 6.03 6.29
C PHE A 239 14.15 4.93 5.22
N GLN A 240 14.27 3.67 5.66
CA GLN A 240 14.43 2.50 4.78
C GLN A 240 13.07 1.98 4.25
N GLY A 241 12.10 2.88 4.10
CA GLY A 241 10.75 2.57 3.61
C GLY A 241 10.65 2.52 2.08
N ALA A 242 9.42 2.44 1.58
CA ALA A 242 9.15 2.37 0.14
C ALA A 242 9.21 3.72 -0.57
N ASP A 243 9.21 4.83 0.17
CA ASP A 243 8.99 6.20 -0.31
C ASP A 243 9.81 6.55 -1.53
N ARG A 244 11.13 6.37 -1.44
CA ARG A 244 12.04 6.68 -2.54
C ARG A 244 11.68 5.88 -3.80
N SER A 245 11.27 4.63 -3.63
CA SER A 245 10.89 3.75 -4.74
C SER A 245 9.55 4.20 -5.34
N CYS A 246 8.58 4.59 -4.52
CA CYS A 246 7.30 5.14 -4.97
C CYS A 246 7.48 6.46 -5.72
N VAL A 247 8.14 7.45 -5.10
CA VAL A 247 8.45 8.75 -5.72
C VAL A 247 9.19 8.56 -7.05
N ALA A 248 10.23 7.74 -7.10
CA ALA A 248 10.98 7.52 -8.33
C ALA A 248 10.13 6.88 -9.44
N ARG A 249 9.17 6.01 -9.09
CA ARG A 249 8.25 5.38 -10.06
C ARG A 249 7.23 6.38 -10.60
N THR A 250 6.63 7.19 -9.73
CA THR A 250 5.69 8.25 -10.12
C THR A 250 6.37 9.28 -11.02
N GLN A 251 7.56 9.76 -10.62
CA GLN A 251 8.30 10.75 -11.40
C GLN A 251 8.77 10.22 -12.75
N ARG A 252 9.16 8.94 -12.79
CA ARG A 252 9.45 8.26 -14.07
C ARG A 252 8.21 8.20 -14.96
N PHE A 253 7.05 7.84 -14.41
CA PHE A 253 5.80 7.76 -15.16
C PHE A 253 5.38 9.11 -15.76
N PHE A 254 5.60 10.23 -15.06
CA PHE A 254 5.33 11.56 -15.64
C PHE A 254 6.34 11.99 -16.70
N TYR A 255 7.55 11.43 -16.68
CA TYR A 255 8.57 11.72 -17.68
C TYR A 255 8.40 10.94 -18.99
N GLU A 256 7.96 9.68 -18.90
CA GLU A 256 7.80 8.76 -20.04
C GLU A 256 6.50 8.99 -20.82
#